data_AF-A0AAE1T458-F1
#
_entry.id   AF-A0AAE1T458-F1
#
_cell.length_a   1.000
_cell.length_b   1.000
_cell.length_c   1.000
_cell.angle_alpha   90.00
_cell.angle_beta   90.00
_cell.angle_gamma   90.00
#
_symmetry.space_group_name_H-M   'P 1'
#
loop_
_entity.id
_entity.type
_entity.pdbx_description
1 polymer ?
#
loop_
_entity_poly.entity_id
_entity_poly.type
_entity_poly.pdbx_seq_one_letter_code
_entity_poly.pdbx_strand_id
1 'polypeptide(L)'
;MPKQERSTIPNTKMDIPKVEPGRSNQPKAIAYLLCKGTSSSGYPKVAWEVVCRPIEEGGQGVKDIFALNRALMSKHLWAVIKQDRTSIWVDWIFQVRLRDCSIWTVKENKGAWGWQKMLTLRHTLLSHIHFRVRDGTSFLLWHDPWHLLGSLIIRFPQGPHMTNTGPLDKLSVVMEDG
;
A
#
# COMPACT_ATOMS: atom_id res chain seq x y z
N MET A 1 62.62 19.78 20.79
CA MET A 1 62.00 19.27 19.55
C MET A 1 61.68 17.78 19.74
N PRO A 2 60.52 17.44 20.34
CA PRO A 2 60.15 16.06 20.62
C PRO A 2 59.38 15.45 19.43
N LYS A 3 59.72 14.20 19.10
CA LYS A 3 59.09 13.40 18.04
C LYS A 3 57.67 13.02 18.46
N GLN A 4 56.70 13.30 17.59
CA GLN A 4 55.29 13.00 17.80
C GLN A 4 55.03 11.50 17.58
N GLU A 5 54.72 10.80 18.66
CA GLU A 5 54.43 9.37 18.69
C GLU A 5 53.01 9.15 18.13
N ARG A 6 52.93 8.48 16.97
CA ARG A 6 51.69 8.23 16.25
C ARG A 6 51.02 6.98 16.86
N SER A 7 49.99 7.19 17.68
CA SER A 7 49.17 6.11 18.26
C SER A 7 48.66 5.16 17.17
N THR A 8 49.19 3.93 17.15
CA THR A 8 48.77 2.87 16.25
C THR A 8 47.51 2.23 16.82
N ILE A 9 46.38 2.44 16.15
CA ILE A 9 45.10 1.77 16.46
C ILE A 9 45.29 0.26 16.17
N PRO A 10 44.92 -0.66 17.08
CA PRO A 10 45.00 -2.08 16.78
C PRO A 10 44.00 -2.42 15.66
N ASN A 11 44.52 -2.84 14.51
CA ASN A 11 43.75 -3.43 13.41
C ASN A 11 43.11 -4.72 13.93
N THR A 12 41.89 -4.62 14.45
CA THR A 12 41.02 -5.77 14.64
C THR A 12 40.55 -6.18 13.25
N LYS A 13 41.21 -7.18 12.66
CA LYS A 13 40.63 -7.97 11.57
C LYS A 13 39.33 -8.55 12.12
N MET A 14 38.19 -7.98 11.73
CA MET A 14 36.94 -8.70 11.77
C MET A 14 37.07 -9.80 10.71
N ASP A 15 37.27 -11.03 11.14
CA ASP A 15 37.07 -12.19 10.30
C ASP A 15 35.61 -12.16 9.83
N ILE A 16 35.41 -11.72 8.59
CA ILE A 16 34.14 -11.90 7.88
C ILE A 16 33.99 -13.42 7.71
N PRO A 17 32.94 -14.05 8.26
CA PRO A 17 32.70 -15.47 8.02
C PRO A 17 32.64 -15.70 6.52
N LYS A 18 33.53 -16.57 6.05
CA LYS A 18 33.57 -17.03 4.67
C LYS A 18 32.20 -17.64 4.36
N VAL A 19 31.39 -16.96 3.54
CA VAL A 19 30.14 -17.54 3.03
C VAL A 19 30.53 -18.74 2.17
N GLU A 20 30.25 -19.93 2.68
CA GLU A 20 30.39 -21.21 1.98
C GLU A 20 29.73 -21.12 0.59
N PRO A 21 30.46 -21.37 -0.51
CA PRO A 21 29.86 -21.39 -1.84
C PRO A 21 29.14 -22.74 -2.01
N GLY A 22 27.91 -22.82 -1.50
CA GLY A 22 27.27 -24.12 -1.32
C GLY A 22 25.75 -24.13 -1.28
N ARG A 23 25.07 -23.31 -2.10
CA ARG A 23 23.71 -23.59 -2.65
C ARG A 23 23.23 -22.48 -3.60
N SER A 24 24.11 -21.98 -4.47
CA SER A 24 23.64 -21.32 -5.68
C SER A 24 23.11 -22.39 -6.62
N ASN A 25 21.91 -22.17 -7.13
CA ASN A 25 21.11 -23.04 -8.01
C ASN A 25 20.23 -23.99 -7.22
N GLN A 26 18.92 -23.71 -7.17
CA GLN A 26 17.93 -24.40 -8.00
C GLN A 26 16.52 -23.92 -7.61
N PRO A 27 15.89 -22.95 -8.32
CA PRO A 27 14.44 -22.76 -8.22
C PRO A 27 13.65 -24.05 -8.51
N LYS A 28 14.26 -25.00 -9.26
CA LYS A 28 13.73 -26.33 -9.54
C LYS A 28 13.68 -27.25 -8.30
N ALA A 29 14.60 -27.12 -7.34
CA ALA A 29 14.63 -27.97 -6.14
C ALA A 29 13.52 -27.60 -5.14
N ILE A 30 13.27 -26.29 -4.97
CA ILE A 30 12.17 -25.80 -4.15
C ILE A 30 10.82 -26.17 -4.79
N ALA A 31 10.70 -26.03 -6.12
CA ALA A 31 9.51 -26.43 -6.86
C ALA A 31 9.18 -27.94 -6.71
N TYR A 32 10.21 -28.80 -6.68
CA TYR A 32 10.05 -30.24 -6.49
C TYR A 32 9.60 -30.64 -5.08
N LEU A 33 9.96 -29.86 -4.06
CA LEU A 33 9.49 -30.05 -2.69
C LEU A 33 8.03 -29.58 -2.52
N LEU A 34 7.64 -28.51 -3.22
CA LEU A 34 6.32 -27.90 -3.11
C LEU A 34 5.24 -28.59 -3.95
N CYS A 35 5.59 -29.15 -5.12
CA CYS A 35 4.64 -29.76 -6.06
C CYS A 35 5.14 -31.13 -6.57
N LYS A 36 4.24 -32.11 -6.74
CA LYS A 36 4.51 -33.32 -7.54
C LYS A 36 3.72 -33.24 -8.86
N GLY A 37 4.41 -33.35 -10.00
CA GLY A 37 3.79 -33.47 -11.33
C GLY A 37 4.61 -32.82 -12.44
N THR A 38 4.74 -33.50 -13.58
CA THR A 38 5.27 -32.89 -14.81
C THR A 38 4.15 -32.09 -15.47
N SER A 39 4.36 -30.79 -15.61
CA SER A 39 3.56 -29.88 -16.44
C SER A 39 2.09 -29.71 -16.04
N SER A 40 1.77 -28.51 -15.50
CA SER A 40 0.42 -27.91 -15.37
C SER A 40 -0.63 -28.52 -14.44
N SER A 41 -0.46 -29.74 -13.90
CA SER A 41 -1.45 -30.37 -13.00
C SER A 41 -0.80 -31.08 -11.82
N GLY A 42 -0.12 -30.34 -10.94
CA GLY A 42 0.36 -30.85 -9.65
C GLY A 42 -0.36 -30.17 -8.50
N TYR A 43 -0.84 -30.94 -7.52
CA TYR A 43 -1.40 -30.37 -6.29
C TYR A 43 -0.27 -30.02 -5.31
N PRO A 44 -0.38 -28.89 -4.58
CA PRO A 44 0.62 -28.52 -3.57
C PRO A 44 0.62 -29.54 -2.43
N LYS A 45 1.81 -30.01 -2.03
CA LYS A 45 1.97 -30.96 -0.90
C LYS A 45 1.86 -30.30 0.46
N VAL A 46 2.14 -29.01 0.52
CA VAL A 46 2.25 -28.23 1.75
C VAL A 46 1.35 -27.02 1.60
N ALA A 47 0.50 -26.79 2.60
CA ALA A 47 -0.33 -25.61 2.65
C ALA A 47 0.54 -24.35 2.65
N TRP A 48 0.15 -23.31 1.93
CA TRP A 48 0.93 -22.08 1.76
C TRP A 48 1.25 -21.43 3.12
N GLU A 49 0.32 -21.55 4.07
CA GLU A 49 0.43 -21.07 5.44
C GLU A 49 1.59 -21.72 6.18
N VAL A 50 1.92 -22.99 5.90
CA VAL A 50 3.03 -23.71 6.53
C VAL A 50 4.37 -23.29 5.90
N VAL A 51 4.38 -23.05 4.58
CA VAL A 51 5.58 -22.57 3.87
C VAL A 51 5.96 -21.16 4.35
N CYS A 52 4.97 -20.32 4.65
CA CYS A 52 5.18 -18.95 5.07
C CYS A 52 5.52 -18.75 6.55
N ARG A 53 5.55 -19.81 7.36
CA ARG A 53 5.97 -19.70 8.76
C ARG A 53 7.44 -19.25 8.85
N PRO A 54 7.79 -18.47 9.89
CA PRO A 54 9.18 -18.14 10.15
C PRO A 54 10.01 -19.41 10.36
N ILE A 55 11.31 -19.33 10.05
CA ILE A 55 12.23 -20.47 10.16
C ILE A 55 12.29 -20.98 11.61
N GLU A 56 12.16 -20.07 12.57
CA GLU A 56 12.11 -20.33 14.02
C GLU A 56 10.93 -21.23 14.44
N GLU A 57 9.82 -21.19 13.70
CA GLU A 57 8.62 -22.00 13.92
C GLU A 57 8.58 -23.26 13.02
N GLY A 58 9.70 -23.61 12.38
CA GLY A 58 9.79 -24.76 11.48
C GLY A 58 9.24 -24.53 10.07
N GLY A 59 9.04 -23.28 9.67
CA GLY A 59 8.64 -22.91 8.30
C GLY A 59 9.82 -22.71 7.35
N GLN A 60 9.52 -22.43 6.08
CA GLN A 60 10.53 -22.24 5.03
C GLN A 60 11.06 -20.78 4.98
N GLY A 61 10.50 -19.88 5.80
CA GLY A 61 10.90 -18.46 5.82
C GLY A 61 10.50 -17.68 4.57
N VAL A 62 9.59 -18.21 3.76
CA VAL A 62 9.09 -17.54 2.55
C VAL A 62 8.05 -16.50 2.95
N LYS A 63 8.19 -15.25 2.50
CA LYS A 63 7.19 -14.21 2.81
C LYS A 63 5.86 -14.53 2.13
N ASP A 64 4.76 -14.35 2.85
CA ASP A 64 3.42 -14.53 2.28
C ASP A 64 3.18 -13.51 1.15
N ILE A 65 3.05 -14.02 -0.07
CA ILE A 65 2.80 -13.23 -1.27
C ILE A 65 1.46 -12.51 -1.17
N PHE A 66 0.45 -13.11 -0.53
CA PHE A 66 -0.86 -12.46 -0.39
C PHE A 66 -0.77 -11.27 0.58
N ALA A 67 -0.09 -11.42 1.71
CA ALA A 67 0.19 -10.33 2.62
C ALA A 67 1.03 -9.22 1.96
N LEU A 68 2.09 -9.58 1.23
CA LEU A 68 2.92 -8.62 0.51
C LEU A 68 2.12 -7.86 -0.55
N ASN A 69 1.29 -8.54 -1.33
CA ASN A 69 0.45 -7.90 -2.34
C ASN A 69 -0.56 -6.92 -1.70
N ARG A 70 -1.21 -7.33 -0.59
CA ARG A 70 -2.09 -6.43 0.17
C ARG A 70 -1.34 -5.19 0.68
N ALA A 71 -0.14 -5.37 1.22
CA ALA A 71 0.68 -4.26 1.71
C ALA A 71 1.11 -3.32 0.56
N LEU A 72 1.53 -3.87 -0.57
CA LEU A 72 1.92 -3.09 -1.74
C LEU A 72 0.73 -2.32 -2.34
N MET A 73 -0.43 -2.96 -2.48
CA MET A 73 -1.65 -2.28 -2.94
C MET A 73 -2.07 -1.17 -1.96
N SER A 74 -1.98 -1.43 -0.66
CA SER A 74 -2.28 -0.42 0.38
C SER A 74 -1.33 0.77 0.30
N LYS A 75 -0.04 0.52 0.03
CA LYS A 75 0.97 1.58 -0.16
C LYS A 75 0.65 2.45 -1.39
N HIS A 76 0.25 1.83 -2.51
CA HIS A 76 -0.15 2.57 -3.71
C HIS A 76 -1.42 3.38 -3.47
N LEU A 77 -2.42 2.77 -2.82
CA LEU A 77 -3.65 3.46 -2.44
C LEU A 77 -3.36 4.64 -1.52
N TRP A 78 -2.46 4.48 -0.56
CA TRP A 78 -2.03 5.57 0.32
C TRP A 78 -1.39 6.73 -0.43
N ALA A 79 -0.58 6.45 -1.46
CA ALA A 79 -0.01 7.49 -2.32
C ALA A 79 -1.11 8.28 -3.07
N VAL A 80 -2.17 7.58 -3.52
CA VAL A 80 -3.35 8.23 -4.11
C VAL A 80 -4.10 9.08 -3.09
N ILE A 81 -4.31 8.57 -1.87
CA ILE A 81 -5.01 9.30 -0.79
C ILE A 81 -4.25 10.56 -0.37
N LYS A 82 -2.92 10.49 -0.30
CA LYS A 82 -2.08 11.68 -0.04
C LYS A 82 -2.08 12.70 -1.19
N GLN A 83 -2.67 12.36 -2.34
CA GLN A 83 -2.65 13.17 -3.56
C GLN A 83 -1.22 13.57 -3.95
N ASP A 84 -0.25 12.68 -3.74
CA ASP A 84 1.15 12.95 -4.06
C ASP A 84 1.38 12.84 -5.57
N ARG A 85 1.30 13.99 -6.26
CA ARG A 85 1.49 14.10 -7.72
C ARG A 85 2.94 13.98 -8.18
N THR A 86 3.89 13.71 -7.27
CA THR A 86 5.28 13.40 -7.68
C THR A 86 5.36 12.07 -8.44
N SER A 87 4.43 11.15 -8.18
CA SER A 87 4.33 9.90 -8.93
C SER A 87 3.49 10.10 -10.20
N ILE A 88 4.10 9.87 -11.36
CA ILE A 88 3.41 9.86 -12.67
C ILE A 88 2.20 8.94 -12.66
N TRP A 89 2.31 7.79 -11.96
CA TRP A 89 1.19 6.85 -11.84
C TRP A 89 0.03 7.44 -11.05
N VAL A 90 0.30 8.10 -9.92
CA VAL A 90 -0.75 8.77 -9.13
C VAL A 90 -1.40 9.86 -9.98
N ASP A 91 -0.61 10.67 -10.68
CA ASP A 91 -1.13 11.73 -11.53
C ASP A 91 -2.03 11.20 -12.66
N TRP A 92 -1.61 10.12 -13.33
CA TRP A 92 -2.42 9.43 -14.33
C TRP A 92 -3.74 8.88 -13.75
N ILE A 93 -3.71 8.30 -12.54
CA ILE A 93 -4.93 7.82 -11.87
C ILE A 93 -5.92 8.97 -11.68
N PHE A 94 -5.44 10.13 -11.24
CA PHE A 94 -6.31 11.27 -11.05
C PHE A 94 -6.85 11.83 -12.38
N GLN A 95 -6.04 11.88 -13.45
CA GLN A 95 -6.49 12.40 -14.74
C GLN A 95 -7.42 11.44 -15.51
N VAL A 96 -7.18 10.13 -15.41
CA VAL A 96 -7.88 9.13 -16.24
C VAL A 96 -8.95 8.37 -15.47
N ARG A 97 -8.69 8.02 -14.20
CA ARG A 97 -9.58 7.15 -13.42
C ARG A 97 -10.49 7.91 -12.47
N LEU A 98 -9.95 8.85 -11.70
CA LEU A 98 -10.73 9.59 -10.70
C LEU A 98 -11.42 10.80 -11.33
N ARG A 99 -10.73 11.59 -12.18
CA ARG A 99 -11.24 12.84 -12.78
C ARG A 99 -11.90 13.71 -11.71
N ASP A 100 -13.22 13.73 -11.68
CA ASP A 100 -14.05 14.52 -10.77
C ASP A 100 -14.65 13.67 -9.63
N CYS A 101 -14.21 12.44 -9.46
CA CYS A 101 -14.69 11.55 -8.40
C CYS A 101 -13.66 11.43 -7.28
N SER A 102 -14.13 11.43 -6.04
CA SER A 102 -13.30 11.01 -4.92
C SER A 102 -12.98 9.52 -4.97
N ILE A 103 -11.77 9.16 -4.52
CA ILE A 103 -11.36 7.77 -4.28
C ILE A 103 -12.30 7.04 -3.29
N TRP A 104 -12.99 7.79 -2.42
CA TRP A 104 -13.87 7.24 -1.40
C TRP A 104 -15.26 6.88 -1.93
N THR A 105 -15.73 7.59 -2.96
CA THR A 105 -17.09 7.43 -3.51
C THR A 105 -17.13 6.80 -4.90
N VAL A 106 -15.98 6.61 -5.55
CA VAL A 106 -15.91 5.91 -6.83
C VAL A 106 -16.45 4.48 -6.71
N LYS A 107 -17.18 4.02 -7.73
CA LYS A 107 -17.78 2.67 -7.75
C LYS A 107 -16.73 1.59 -7.96
N GLU A 108 -16.83 0.51 -7.20
CA GLU A 108 -15.89 -0.63 -7.23
C GLU A 108 -16.07 -1.53 -8.46
N ASN A 109 -17.16 -1.40 -9.19
CA ASN A 109 -17.52 -2.31 -10.29
C ASN A 109 -16.96 -1.91 -11.67
N LYS A 110 -16.24 -0.79 -11.78
CA LYS A 110 -15.68 -0.30 -13.05
C LYS A 110 -14.16 -0.40 -13.05
N GLY A 111 -13.59 -1.21 -13.93
CA GLY A 111 -12.16 -1.24 -14.21
C GLY A 111 -11.49 -2.60 -14.08
N ALA A 112 -10.17 -2.59 -14.19
CA ALA A 112 -9.35 -3.80 -14.10
C ALA A 112 -9.43 -4.41 -12.69
N TRP A 113 -9.30 -5.74 -12.60
CA TRP A 113 -9.39 -6.48 -11.33
C TRP A 113 -8.51 -5.89 -10.22
N GLY A 114 -7.28 -5.50 -10.54
CA GLY A 114 -6.37 -4.87 -9.57
C GLY A 114 -6.88 -3.55 -9.02
N TRP A 115 -7.53 -2.73 -9.86
CA TRP A 115 -8.16 -1.48 -9.42
C TRP A 115 -9.33 -1.75 -8.48
N GLN A 116 -10.17 -2.74 -8.79
CA GLN A 116 -11.29 -3.13 -7.93
C GLN A 116 -10.78 -3.59 -6.56
N LYS A 117 -9.75 -4.45 -6.54
CA LYS A 117 -9.13 -4.92 -5.29
C LYS A 117 -8.51 -3.79 -4.48
N MET A 118 -7.88 -2.83 -5.15
CA MET A 118 -7.35 -1.65 -4.48
C MET A 118 -8.48 -0.79 -3.88
N LEU A 119 -9.60 -0.60 -4.60
CA LEU A 119 -10.74 0.12 -4.05
C LEU A 119 -11.36 -0.59 -2.84
N THR A 120 -11.43 -1.92 -2.82
CA THR A 120 -11.93 -2.65 -1.64
C THR A 120 -11.07 -2.39 -0.40
N LEU A 121 -9.75 -2.22 -0.56
CA LEU A 121 -8.83 -1.93 0.56
C LEU A 121 -9.06 -0.55 1.17
N ARG A 122 -9.72 0.40 0.49
CA ARG A 122 -9.94 1.75 1.00
C ARG A 122 -10.71 1.74 2.32
N HIS A 123 -11.71 0.86 2.47
CA HIS A 123 -12.53 0.80 3.68
C HIS A 123 -11.71 0.32 4.88
N THR A 124 -10.82 -0.64 4.66
CA THR A 124 -9.87 -1.09 5.68
C THR A 124 -8.91 0.03 6.05
N LEU A 125 -8.33 0.72 5.06
CA LEU A 125 -7.42 1.84 5.29
C LEU A 125 -8.12 3.01 6.01
N LEU A 126 -9.39 3.28 5.70
CA LEU A 126 -10.15 4.37 6.29
C LEU A 126 -10.18 4.30 7.81
N SER A 127 -10.31 3.09 8.37
CA SER A 127 -10.31 2.86 9.82
C SER A 127 -8.98 3.20 10.51
N HIS A 128 -7.88 3.31 9.74
CA HIS A 128 -6.53 3.57 10.23
C HIS A 128 -6.01 4.95 9.86
N ILE A 129 -6.80 5.77 9.15
CA ILE A 129 -6.39 7.09 8.67
C ILE A 129 -7.18 8.16 9.42
N HIS A 130 -6.46 9.14 9.97
CA HIS A 130 -7.05 10.35 10.50
C HIS A 130 -6.80 11.50 9.53
N PHE A 131 -7.88 12.15 9.07
CA PHE A 131 -7.76 13.30 8.19
C PHE A 131 -7.55 14.57 9.01
N ARG A 132 -6.65 15.44 8.53
CA ARG A 132 -6.48 16.78 9.07
C ARG A 132 -6.71 17.75 7.93
N VAL A 133 -7.87 18.41 7.96
CA VAL A 133 -8.20 19.49 7.03
C VAL A 133 -7.29 20.66 7.35
N ARG A 134 -6.64 21.23 6.33
CA ARG A 134 -5.76 22.40 6.47
C ARG A 134 -6.35 23.61 5.78
N ASP A 135 -6.35 23.56 4.45
CA ASP A 135 -6.83 24.60 3.56
C ASP A 135 -8.18 24.24 2.92
N GLY A 136 -8.57 22.97 2.94
CA GLY A 136 -9.84 22.49 2.38
C GLY A 136 -9.92 22.49 0.84
N THR A 137 -8.87 22.95 0.15
CA THR A 137 -8.86 23.07 -1.33
C THR A 137 -8.68 21.74 -2.06
N SER A 138 -8.16 20.75 -1.34
CA SER A 138 -7.88 19.38 -1.80
C SER A 138 -9.01 18.41 -1.47
N PHE A 139 -9.95 18.81 -0.61
CA PHE A 139 -11.04 17.96 -0.15
C PHE A 139 -12.36 18.34 -0.82
N LEU A 140 -13.07 17.33 -1.32
CA LEU A 140 -14.45 17.45 -1.77
C LEU A 140 -15.39 17.38 -0.56
N LEU A 141 -16.23 18.40 -0.39
CA LEU A 141 -17.11 18.57 0.76
C LEU A 141 -17.97 17.34 1.03
N TRP A 142 -18.59 16.80 -0.02
CA TRP A 142 -19.57 15.73 0.10
C TRP A 142 -18.94 14.33 0.02
N HIS A 143 -17.85 14.21 -0.71
CA HIS A 143 -17.31 12.91 -1.09
C HIS A 143 -16.16 12.45 -0.20
N ASP A 144 -15.36 13.36 0.36
CA ASP A 144 -14.21 12.98 1.17
C ASP A 144 -14.56 12.80 2.65
N PRO A 145 -13.93 11.85 3.35
CA PRO A 145 -14.17 11.56 4.76
C PRO A 145 -13.39 12.53 5.67
N TRP A 146 -13.66 13.82 5.55
CA TRP A 146 -13.07 14.83 6.43
C TRP A 146 -13.82 14.98 7.76
N HIS A 147 -15.07 14.51 7.81
CA HIS A 147 -15.91 14.52 9.01
C HIS A 147 -15.90 13.15 9.71
N LEU A 148 -16.19 13.13 11.02
CA LEU A 148 -16.28 11.90 11.83
C LEU A 148 -17.32 10.90 11.31
N LEU A 149 -18.31 11.39 10.56
CA LEU A 149 -19.35 10.58 9.94
C LEU A 149 -18.91 9.95 8.60
N GLY A 150 -17.65 10.14 8.19
CA GLY A 150 -17.15 9.74 6.88
C GLY A 150 -17.67 10.66 5.76
N SER A 151 -17.76 10.11 4.54
CA SER A 151 -18.26 10.85 3.37
C SER A 151 -19.72 11.24 3.55
N LEU A 152 -20.00 12.56 3.63
CA LEU A 152 -21.33 13.08 3.91
C LEU A 152 -22.38 12.68 2.89
N ILE A 153 -22.01 12.49 1.62
CA ILE A 153 -22.93 12.07 0.55
C ILE A 153 -23.59 10.72 0.82
N ILE A 154 -22.92 9.84 1.60
CA ILE A 154 -23.46 8.53 1.96
C ILE A 154 -24.57 8.70 3.00
N ARG A 155 -24.40 9.65 3.93
CA ARG A 155 -25.36 9.90 5.02
C ARG A 155 -26.50 10.83 4.59
N PHE A 156 -26.20 11.81 3.76
CA PHE A 156 -27.13 12.82 3.24
C PHE A 156 -27.07 12.85 1.71
N PRO A 157 -27.73 11.90 1.02
CA PRO A 157 -27.69 11.84 -0.45
C PRO A 157 -28.23 13.09 -1.14
N GLN A 158 -29.16 13.81 -0.49
CA GLN A 158 -29.75 15.05 -0.98
C GLN A 158 -29.04 16.32 -0.46
N GLY A 159 -27.98 16.15 0.34
CA GLY A 159 -27.25 17.25 0.96
C GLY A 159 -26.84 18.37 -0.01
N PRO A 160 -26.19 18.05 -1.16
CA PRO A 160 -25.75 19.09 -2.12
C PRO A 160 -26.91 19.99 -2.60
N HIS A 161 -28.07 19.38 -2.88
CA HIS A 161 -29.25 20.13 -3.32
C HIS A 161 -29.85 21.00 -2.20
N MET A 162 -29.79 20.55 -0.95
CA MET A 162 -30.35 21.28 0.19
C MET A 162 -29.54 22.50 0.59
N THR A 163 -28.22 22.46 0.40
CA THR A 163 -27.29 23.55 0.76
C THR A 163 -26.94 24.47 -0.40
N ASN A 164 -27.56 24.27 -1.58
CA ASN A 164 -27.20 24.97 -2.82
C ASN A 164 -25.70 24.87 -3.17
N THR A 165 -25.07 23.74 -2.81
CA THR A 165 -23.66 23.45 -3.12
C THR A 165 -23.60 22.40 -4.23
N GLY A 166 -22.69 22.56 -5.18
CA GLY A 166 -22.37 21.54 -6.17
C GLY A 166 -21.85 20.25 -5.54
N PRO A 167 -22.06 19.07 -6.18
CA PRO A 167 -21.55 17.80 -5.69
C PRO A 167 -20.01 17.75 -5.66
N LEU A 168 -19.35 18.59 -6.46
CA LEU A 168 -17.90 18.69 -6.57
C LEU A 168 -17.31 19.89 -5.81
N ASP A 169 -18.13 20.55 -4.98
CA ASP A 169 -17.66 21.72 -4.25
C ASP A 169 -16.56 21.35 -3.26
N LYS A 170 -15.53 22.20 -3.25
CA LYS A 170 -14.40 22.06 -2.35
C LYS A 170 -14.80 22.51 -0.95
N LEU A 171 -14.23 21.85 0.04
CA LEU A 171 -14.46 22.17 1.44
C LEU A 171 -14.06 23.62 1.79
N SER A 172 -13.02 24.15 1.14
CA SER A 172 -12.57 25.53 1.34
C SER A 172 -13.64 26.58 1.06
N VAL A 173 -14.44 26.39 0.01
CA VAL A 173 -15.48 27.35 -0.41
C VAL A 173 -16.51 27.56 0.69
N VAL A 174 -16.87 26.48 1.38
CA VAL A 174 -17.87 26.53 2.45
C VAL A 174 -17.27 27.03 3.78
N MET A 175 -15.97 26.85 3.99
CA MET A 175 -15.29 27.32 5.20
C MET A 175 -14.95 28.82 5.17
N GLU A 176 -14.89 29.44 3.99
CA GLU A 176 -14.63 30.89 3.84
C GLU A 176 -15.89 31.76 4.01
N ASP A 177 -17.08 31.19 3.78
CA ASP A 177 -18.37 31.90 3.84
C ASP A 177 -19.06 31.88 5.23
N GLY A 178 -18.42 31.31 6.26
CA GLY A 178 -18.97 31.15 7.62
C GLY A 178 -18.12 31.81 8.70
#